data_AF-A0A965KZ37-F1
#
_entry.id   AF-A0A965KZ37-F1
#
_cell.length_a   1.000
_cell.length_b   1.000
_cell.length_c   1.000
_cell.angle_alpha   90.00
_cell.angle_beta   90.00
_cell.angle_gamma   90.00
#
_symmetry.space_group_name_H-M   'P 1'
#
loop_
_entity.id
_entity.type
_entity.pdbx_description
1 polymer ?
#
loop_
_entity_poly.entity_id
_entity_poly.type
_entity_poly.pdbx_seq_one_letter_code
_entity_poly.pdbx_strand_id
1 'polypeptide(L)'
;MTASDLAKEWGCSRQAVAKWVAKGMPLTSMEEASAWRSANSQRAPRCKVAQAAAAYTDPDGPVSLETAVPGEAPELTEVRERANRAKVAEREAMKLLDQAKEAKDVHGIRLALDKVIATQERARDAAEELGKARAAAGIMMTVTQHTQTVERLAAEFQRGLEALVNKGSRLVGKSAQEIHEIMREETGRTYEAIKARMIA
;
A
#
# COMPACT_ATOMS: atom_id res chain seq x y z
N MET A 1 -16.88 -30.13 -23.50
CA MET A 1 -16.84 -29.65 -22.09
C MET A 1 -18.12 -30.07 -21.38
N THR A 2 -18.15 -30.30 -20.06
CA THR A 2 -19.39 -30.74 -19.39
C THR A 2 -20.18 -29.58 -18.78
N ALA A 3 -21.47 -29.77 -18.54
CA ALA A 3 -22.29 -28.81 -17.79
C ALA A 3 -21.78 -28.59 -16.35
N SER A 4 -21.03 -29.55 -15.80
CA SER A 4 -20.40 -29.41 -14.48
C SER A 4 -19.18 -28.50 -14.52
N ASP A 5 -18.43 -28.52 -15.62
CA ASP A 5 -17.25 -27.66 -15.81
C ASP A 5 -17.70 -26.21 -15.97
N LEU A 6 -18.71 -25.96 -16.82
CA LEU A 6 -19.33 -24.64 -16.95
C LEU A 6 -19.95 -24.14 -15.64
N ALA A 7 -20.53 -25.03 -14.84
CA ALA A 7 -21.11 -24.64 -13.55
C ALA A 7 -20.04 -24.16 -12.56
N LYS A 8 -18.89 -24.84 -12.50
CA LYS A 8 -17.73 -24.41 -11.68
C LYS A 8 -17.16 -23.09 -12.19
N GLU A 9 -16.97 -23.01 -13.50
CA GLU A 9 -16.36 -21.87 -14.17
C GLU A 9 -17.24 -20.62 -14.12
N TRP A 10 -18.57 -20.78 -14.09
CA TRP A 10 -19.53 -19.68 -13.92
C TRP A 10 -20.01 -19.49 -12.49
N GLY A 11 -19.65 -20.39 -11.56
CA GLY A 11 -19.96 -20.24 -10.13
C GLY A 11 -21.46 -20.34 -9.88
N CYS A 12 -22.12 -21.21 -10.64
CA CYS A 12 -23.57 -21.37 -10.59
C CYS A 12 -23.95 -22.84 -10.40
N SER A 13 -25.23 -23.10 -10.12
CA SER A 13 -25.66 -24.49 -9.91
C SER A 13 -25.63 -25.27 -11.22
N ARG A 14 -25.21 -26.54 -11.15
CA ARG A 14 -25.25 -27.48 -12.28
C ARG A 14 -26.64 -27.57 -12.90
N GLN A 15 -27.69 -27.44 -12.09
CA GLN A 15 -29.08 -27.43 -12.55
C GLN A 15 -29.41 -26.21 -13.42
N ALA A 16 -28.85 -25.03 -13.12
CA ALA A 16 -29.05 -23.84 -13.94
C ALA A 16 -28.43 -24.03 -15.34
N VAL A 17 -27.21 -24.56 -15.38
CA VAL A 17 -26.52 -24.88 -16.64
C VAL A 17 -27.28 -25.94 -17.43
N ALA A 18 -27.75 -27.00 -16.77
CA ALA A 18 -28.56 -28.05 -17.42
C ALA A 18 -29.84 -27.49 -18.08
N LYS A 19 -30.51 -26.52 -17.44
CA LYS A 19 -31.66 -25.83 -18.02
C LYS A 19 -31.30 -25.02 -19.27
N TRP A 20 -30.10 -24.46 -19.36
CA TRP A 20 -29.64 -23.73 -20.55
C TRP A 20 -29.23 -24.67 -21.68
N VAL A 21 -28.58 -25.79 -21.36
CA VAL A 21 -28.27 -26.85 -22.34
C VAL A 21 -29.57 -27.39 -22.96
N ALA A 22 -30.60 -27.63 -22.13
CA ALA A 22 -31.92 -28.05 -22.62
C ALA A 22 -32.60 -27.01 -23.54
N LYS A 23 -32.20 -25.74 -23.47
CA LYS A 23 -32.66 -24.66 -24.36
C LYS A 23 -31.79 -24.49 -25.61
N GLY A 24 -30.77 -25.33 -25.80
CA GLY A 24 -29.88 -25.28 -26.95
C GLY A 24 -28.56 -24.55 -26.72
N MET A 25 -28.14 -24.34 -25.47
CA MET A 25 -26.82 -23.80 -25.17
C MET A 25 -25.71 -24.79 -25.58
N PRO A 26 -24.73 -24.37 -26.38
CA PRO A 26 -23.63 -25.24 -26.82
C PRO A 26 -22.69 -25.61 -25.65
N LEU A 27 -22.13 -26.81 -25.71
CA LEU A 27 -21.14 -27.37 -24.76
C LEU A 27 -19.75 -27.61 -25.39
N THR A 28 -19.58 -27.08 -26.59
CA THR A 28 -18.40 -27.16 -27.46
C THR A 28 -17.24 -26.36 -26.89
N SER A 29 -17.46 -25.08 -26.55
CA SER A 29 -16.48 -24.19 -25.93
C SER A 29 -17.11 -23.25 -24.90
N MET A 30 -16.28 -22.67 -24.04
CA MET A 30 -16.72 -21.69 -23.05
C MET A 30 -17.17 -20.37 -23.70
N GLU A 31 -16.49 -19.98 -24.77
CA GLU A 31 -16.77 -18.77 -25.54
C GLU A 31 -18.15 -18.84 -26.20
N GLU A 32 -18.46 -19.96 -26.87
CA GLU A 32 -19.76 -20.16 -27.53
C GLU A 32 -20.90 -20.28 -26.51
N ALA A 33 -20.66 -20.95 -25.38
CA ALA A 33 -21.64 -21.06 -24.30
C ALA A 33 -21.93 -19.69 -23.66
N SER A 34 -20.90 -18.85 -23.52
CA SER A 34 -21.03 -17.48 -23.00
C SER A 34 -21.74 -16.56 -24.00
N ALA A 35 -21.42 -16.65 -25.28
CA ALA A 35 -22.08 -15.91 -26.35
C ALA A 35 -23.58 -16.27 -26.45
N TRP A 36 -23.91 -17.56 -26.41
CA TRP A 36 -25.30 -18.03 -26.39
C TRP A 36 -26.06 -17.48 -25.19
N ARG A 37 -25.45 -17.51 -24.00
CA ARG A 37 -26.06 -17.04 -22.76
C ARG A 37 -26.34 -15.53 -22.80
N SER A 38 -25.41 -14.74 -23.33
CA SER A 38 -25.58 -13.30 -23.57
C SER A 38 -26.69 -13.02 -24.58
N ALA A 39 -26.70 -13.72 -25.72
CA ALA A 39 -27.73 -13.57 -26.75
C ALA A 39 -29.14 -13.93 -26.26
N ASN A 40 -29.25 -14.92 -25.38
CA ASN A 40 -30.54 -15.42 -24.86
C ASN A 40 -30.96 -14.75 -23.54
N SER A 41 -30.27 -13.66 -23.14
CA SER A 41 -30.56 -12.87 -21.93
C SER A 41 -30.78 -13.71 -20.67
N GLN A 42 -30.11 -14.86 -20.56
CA GLN A 42 -30.24 -15.73 -19.40
C GLN A 42 -29.44 -15.11 -18.26
N ARG A 43 -30.16 -14.45 -17.32
CA ARG A 43 -29.57 -13.86 -16.12
C ARG A 43 -28.69 -14.89 -15.41
N ALA A 44 -27.49 -14.46 -15.02
CA ALA A 44 -26.68 -15.20 -14.08
C ALA A 44 -27.51 -15.57 -12.84
N PRO A 45 -27.47 -16.82 -12.36
CA PRO A 45 -28.00 -17.19 -11.05
C PRO A 45 -27.40 -16.22 -10.04
N ARG A 46 -28.26 -15.56 -9.24
CA ARG A 46 -27.92 -14.44 -8.33
C ARG A 46 -26.47 -14.53 -7.85
N CYS A 47 -25.59 -13.87 -8.59
CA CYS A 47 -24.17 -14.07 -8.42
C CYS A 47 -23.77 -13.14 -7.28
N LYS A 48 -23.46 -13.72 -6.12
CA LYS A 48 -22.85 -13.00 -4.99
C LYS A 48 -21.58 -12.25 -5.43
N VAL A 49 -21.02 -12.54 -6.60
CA VAL A 49 -19.86 -11.88 -7.22
C VAL A 49 -20.08 -10.39 -7.44
N ALA A 50 -21.26 -9.95 -7.92
CA ALA A 50 -21.49 -8.51 -8.09
C ALA A 50 -21.57 -7.77 -6.74
N GLN A 51 -22.11 -8.42 -5.70
CA GLN A 51 -22.11 -7.90 -4.33
C GLN A 51 -20.70 -7.94 -3.70
N ALA A 52 -19.94 -9.00 -3.94
CA ALA A 52 -18.56 -9.13 -3.47
C ALA A 52 -17.65 -8.08 -4.13
N ALA A 53 -17.77 -7.88 -5.44
CA ALA A 53 -17.04 -6.86 -6.18
C ALA A 53 -17.38 -5.43 -5.73
N ALA A 54 -18.60 -5.19 -5.24
CA ALA A 54 -18.98 -3.89 -4.69
C ALA A 54 -18.27 -3.56 -3.35
N ALA A 55 -17.77 -4.58 -2.63
CA ALA A 55 -16.95 -4.37 -1.43
C ALA A 55 -15.52 -3.90 -1.75
N TYR A 56 -15.06 -4.10 -3.00
CA TYR A 56 -13.78 -3.60 -3.47
C TYR A 56 -13.99 -2.22 -4.08
N THR A 57 -13.72 -1.21 -3.26
CA THR A 57 -13.67 0.20 -3.67
C THR A 57 -12.30 0.51 -4.26
N ASP A 58 -12.26 1.23 -5.37
CA ASP A 58 -10.99 1.72 -5.91
C ASP A 58 -10.34 2.66 -4.89
N PRO A 59 -9.05 2.51 -4.55
CA PRO A 59 -8.36 3.53 -3.78
C PRO A 59 -8.29 4.82 -4.61
N ASP A 60 -9.03 5.85 -4.21
CA ASP A 60 -8.93 7.17 -4.85
C ASP A 60 -7.50 7.72 -4.68
N GLY A 61 -6.73 7.80 -5.77
CA GLY A 61 -5.43 8.45 -5.80
C GLY A 61 -4.36 7.79 -6.68
N PRO A 62 -3.24 8.51 -6.92
CA PRO A 62 -2.09 7.94 -7.62
C PRO A 62 -1.44 6.83 -6.78
N VAL A 63 -0.94 5.78 -7.45
CA VAL A 63 -0.17 4.71 -6.79
C VAL A 63 1.08 5.32 -6.16
N SER A 64 1.16 5.33 -4.84
CA SER A 64 2.34 5.82 -4.12
C SER A 64 3.47 4.80 -4.22
N LEU A 65 4.41 5.07 -5.12
CA LEU A 65 5.61 4.27 -5.36
C LEU A 65 6.73 4.69 -4.42
N GLU A 66 7.46 3.70 -3.91
CA GLU A 66 8.62 3.89 -3.05
C GLU A 66 9.82 4.35 -3.88
N THR A 67 10.43 5.47 -3.53
CA THR A 67 11.63 6.02 -4.18
C THR A 67 12.91 5.45 -3.57
N ALA A 68 13.99 5.44 -4.36
CA ALA A 68 15.30 5.00 -3.89
C ALA A 68 15.79 5.88 -2.74
N VAL A 69 16.43 5.26 -1.74
CA VAL A 69 17.11 5.99 -0.67
C VAL A 69 18.60 6.11 -1.02
N PRO A 70 19.24 7.28 -0.84
CA PRO A 70 20.68 7.40 -1.03
C PRO A 70 21.45 6.38 -0.17
N GLY A 71 22.31 5.56 -0.78
CA GLY A 71 23.04 4.48 -0.10
C GLY A 71 22.31 3.14 -0.01
N GLU A 72 21.16 2.99 -0.67
CA GLU A 72 20.42 1.72 -0.76
C GLU A 72 21.27 0.63 -1.43
N ALA A 73 21.39 -0.52 -0.77
CA ALA A 73 22.09 -1.68 -1.34
C ALA A 73 21.37 -2.19 -2.60
N PRO A 74 22.10 -2.76 -3.59
CA PRO A 74 21.51 -3.29 -4.82
C PRO A 74 20.38 -4.31 -4.58
N GLU A 75 20.55 -5.16 -3.56
CA GLU A 75 19.56 -6.18 -3.16
C GLU A 75 18.25 -5.54 -2.68
N LEU A 76 18.33 -4.43 -1.92
CA LEU A 76 17.14 -3.72 -1.45
C LEU A 76 16.43 -2.96 -2.57
N THR A 77 17.20 -2.46 -3.55
CA THR A 77 16.67 -1.84 -4.77
C THR A 77 15.76 -2.81 -5.51
N GLU A 78 16.20 -4.06 -5.70
CA GLU A 78 15.43 -5.06 -6.42
C GLU A 78 14.11 -5.41 -5.70
N VAL A 79 14.17 -5.56 -4.37
CA VAL A 79 12.97 -5.82 -3.53
C VAL A 79 12.00 -4.63 -3.58
N ARG A 80 12.51 -3.38 -3.52
CA ARG A 80 11.70 -2.17 -3.66
C ARG A 80 11.00 -2.10 -5.01
N GLU A 81 11.72 -2.38 -6.09
CA GLU A 81 11.14 -2.41 -7.44
C GLU A 81 10.07 -3.50 -7.59
N ARG A 82 10.29 -4.67 -6.99
CA ARG A 82 9.29 -5.75 -6.98
C ARG A 82 8.02 -5.32 -6.25
N ALA A 83 8.15 -4.67 -5.09
CA ALA A 83 7.01 -4.12 -4.35
C ALA A 83 6.26 -3.04 -5.16
N ASN A 84 6.99 -2.16 -5.84
CA ASN A 84 6.41 -1.14 -6.72
C ASN A 84 5.65 -1.77 -7.90
N ARG A 85 6.22 -2.79 -8.57
CA ARG A 85 5.54 -3.53 -9.65
C ARG A 85 4.26 -4.21 -9.16
N ALA A 86 4.28 -4.78 -7.95
CA ALA A 86 3.09 -5.42 -7.38
C ALA A 86 1.95 -4.41 -7.13
N LYS A 87 2.25 -3.23 -6.58
CA LYS A 87 1.28 -2.13 -6.41
C LYS A 87 0.68 -1.66 -7.74
N VAL A 88 1.49 -1.55 -8.79
CA VAL A 88 1.01 -1.18 -10.13
C VAL A 88 0.07 -2.26 -10.69
N ALA A 89 0.44 -3.53 -10.56
CA ALA A 89 -0.38 -4.65 -11.02
C ALA A 89 -1.73 -4.73 -10.29
N GLU A 90 -1.76 -4.45 -8.98
CA GLU A 90 -2.99 -4.35 -8.19
C GLU A 90 -3.90 -3.24 -8.73
N ARG A 91 -3.34 -2.05 -8.99
CA ARG A 91 -4.09 -0.93 -9.58
C ARG A 91 -4.67 -1.27 -10.95
N GLU A 92 -3.90 -1.95 -11.80
CA GLU A 92 -4.38 -2.38 -13.11
C GLU A 92 -5.50 -3.42 -13.00
N ALA A 93 -5.42 -4.35 -12.04
CA ALA A 93 -6.48 -5.31 -11.78
C ALA A 93 -7.78 -4.63 -11.31
N MET A 94 -7.68 -3.63 -10.44
CA MET A 94 -8.83 -2.83 -10.00
C MET A 94 -9.47 -2.06 -11.15
N LYS A 95 -8.68 -1.47 -12.06
CA LYS A 95 -9.20 -0.81 -13.27
C LYS A 95 -9.99 -1.77 -14.16
N LEU A 96 -9.50 -3.00 -14.34
CA LEU A 96 -10.22 -4.04 -15.11
C LEU A 96 -11.55 -4.43 -14.43
N LEU A 97 -11.56 -4.47 -13.10
CA LEU A 97 -12.77 -4.75 -12.33
C LEU A 97 -13.82 -3.64 -12.52
N ASP A 98 -13.40 -2.38 -12.50
CA ASP A 98 -14.30 -1.25 -12.69
C ASP A 98 -14.83 -1.18 -14.12
N GLN A 99 -13.99 -1.41 -15.14
CA GLN A 99 -14.44 -1.55 -16.53
C GLN A 99 -15.48 -2.65 -16.69
N ALA A 100 -15.28 -3.80 -16.04
CA ALA A 100 -16.24 -4.91 -16.10
C ALA A 100 -17.54 -4.59 -15.34
N LYS A 101 -17.47 -3.86 -14.22
CA LYS A 101 -18.65 -3.35 -13.49
C LYS A 101 -19.45 -2.38 -14.36
N GLU A 102 -18.80 -1.42 -15.01
CA GLU A 102 -19.42 -0.43 -15.91
C GLU A 102 -20.10 -1.12 -17.10
N ALA A 103 -19.41 -2.07 -17.73
CA ALA A 103 -19.95 -2.87 -18.83
C ALA A 103 -21.05 -3.85 -18.40
N LYS A 104 -21.27 -4.03 -17.09
CA LYS A 104 -22.18 -5.02 -16.49
C LYS A 104 -21.89 -6.45 -16.97
N ASP A 105 -20.63 -6.73 -17.33
CA ASP A 105 -20.18 -8.05 -17.75
C ASP A 105 -19.87 -8.92 -16.53
N VAL A 106 -20.81 -9.80 -16.19
CA VAL A 106 -20.69 -10.69 -15.01
C VAL A 106 -19.49 -11.63 -15.11
N HIS A 107 -19.10 -12.06 -16.32
CA HIS A 107 -17.94 -12.93 -16.49
C HIS A 107 -16.64 -12.13 -16.33
N GLY A 108 -16.56 -10.97 -16.97
CA GLY A 108 -15.46 -10.02 -16.80
C GLY A 108 -15.26 -9.62 -15.34
N ILE A 109 -16.34 -9.36 -14.58
CA ILE A 109 -16.26 -9.01 -13.15
C ILE A 109 -15.60 -10.14 -12.37
N ARG A 110 -15.93 -11.41 -12.65
CA ARG A 110 -15.32 -12.54 -11.95
C ARG A 110 -13.82 -12.66 -12.25
N LEU A 111 -13.44 -12.64 -13.53
CA LEU A 111 -12.04 -12.73 -13.93
C LEU A 111 -11.21 -11.59 -13.36
N ALA A 112 -11.75 -10.37 -13.38
CA ALA A 112 -11.10 -9.21 -12.81
C ALA A 112 -11.00 -9.32 -11.27
N LEU A 113 -12.03 -9.83 -10.59
CA LEU A 113 -12.01 -10.04 -9.14
C LEU A 113 -10.95 -11.06 -8.72
N ASP A 114 -10.86 -12.21 -9.41
CA ASP A 114 -9.83 -13.22 -9.16
C ASP A 114 -8.42 -12.63 -9.36
N LYS A 115 -8.26 -11.78 -10.39
CA LYS A 115 -7.01 -11.05 -10.63
C LYS A 115 -6.69 -10.06 -9.50
N VAL A 116 -7.68 -9.28 -9.03
CA VAL A 116 -7.53 -8.33 -7.91
C VAL A 116 -7.04 -9.06 -6.66
N ILE A 117 -7.68 -10.16 -6.28
CA ILE A 117 -7.30 -10.97 -5.11
C ILE A 117 -5.84 -11.44 -5.25
N ALA A 118 -5.50 -12.04 -6.39
CA ALA A 118 -4.15 -12.55 -6.62
C ALA A 118 -3.08 -11.44 -6.66
N THR A 119 -3.42 -10.22 -7.08
CA THR A 119 -2.50 -9.08 -7.05
C THR A 119 -2.39 -8.43 -5.68
N GLN A 120 -3.46 -8.43 -4.88
CA GLN A 120 -3.45 -7.95 -3.50
C GLN A 120 -2.57 -8.81 -2.61
N GLU A 121 -2.68 -10.13 -2.72
CA GLU A 121 -1.80 -11.07 -2.00
C GLU A 121 -0.33 -10.81 -2.36
N ARG A 122 -0.02 -10.71 -3.66
CA ARG A 122 1.34 -10.38 -4.12
C ARG A 122 1.84 -9.02 -3.64
N ALA A 123 0.99 -8.00 -3.62
CA ALA A 123 1.36 -6.68 -3.13
C ALA A 123 1.64 -6.70 -1.62
N ARG A 124 0.85 -7.44 -0.85
CA ARG A 124 1.06 -7.66 0.59
C ARG A 124 2.38 -8.40 0.86
N ASP A 125 2.62 -9.50 0.15
CA ASP A 125 3.83 -10.30 0.33
C ASP A 125 5.09 -9.49 -0.03
N ALA A 126 5.06 -8.75 -1.14
CA ALA A 126 6.16 -7.89 -1.56
C ALA A 126 6.39 -6.72 -0.58
N ALA A 127 5.33 -6.17 0.03
CA ALA A 127 5.46 -5.16 1.06
C ALA A 127 6.07 -5.72 2.36
N GLU A 128 5.71 -6.95 2.75
CA GLU A 128 6.31 -7.63 3.89
C GLU A 128 7.78 -7.95 3.65
N GLU A 129 8.12 -8.43 2.45
CA GLU A 129 9.52 -8.69 2.02
C GLU A 129 10.35 -7.40 2.07
N LEU A 130 9.82 -6.30 1.52
CA LEU A 130 10.47 -4.99 1.58
C LEU A 130 10.66 -4.52 3.02
N GLY A 131 9.67 -4.72 3.89
CA GLY A 131 9.76 -4.42 5.31
C GLY A 131 10.87 -5.18 6.02
N LYS A 132 10.97 -6.50 5.77
CA LYS A 132 12.03 -7.35 6.31
C LYS A 132 13.41 -6.94 5.79
N ALA A 133 13.53 -6.66 4.49
CA ALA A 133 14.79 -6.26 3.87
C ALA A 133 15.28 -4.91 4.42
N ARG A 134 14.37 -3.95 4.64
CA ARG A 134 14.68 -2.66 5.30
C ARG A 134 15.12 -2.81 6.75
N ALA A 135 14.47 -3.71 7.50
CA ALA A 135 14.84 -4.00 8.87
C ALA A 135 16.24 -4.65 8.94
N ALA A 136 16.53 -5.61 8.04
CA ALA A 136 17.84 -6.25 7.93
C ALA A 136 18.94 -5.27 7.51
N ALA A 137 18.63 -4.32 6.62
CA ALA A 137 19.55 -3.28 6.19
C ALA A 137 19.74 -2.15 7.23
N GLY A 138 19.04 -2.20 8.38
CA GLY A 138 19.11 -1.15 9.41
C GLY A 138 18.53 0.20 8.98
N ILE A 139 17.78 0.23 7.86
CA ILE A 139 17.18 1.44 7.29
C ILE A 139 15.87 1.78 7.99
N MET A 140 15.18 0.78 8.55
CA MET A 140 14.12 1.01 9.52
C MET A 140 14.73 1.03 10.92
N MET A 141 14.74 2.20 11.57
CA MET A 141 14.86 2.23 13.01
C MET A 141 13.71 1.41 13.59
N THR A 142 14.04 0.39 14.40
CA THR A 142 13.01 -0.29 15.19
C THR A 142 12.29 0.76 16.05
N VAL A 143 11.01 0.54 16.37
CA VAL A 143 10.25 1.47 17.22
C VAL A 143 11.01 1.77 18.51
N THR A 144 11.68 0.78 19.09
CA THR A 144 12.54 0.93 20.26
C THR A 144 13.72 1.87 20.02
N GLN A 145 14.45 1.72 18.90
CA GLN A 145 15.55 2.63 18.55
C GLN A 145 15.05 4.05 18.26
N HIS A 146 13.89 4.18 17.62
CA HIS A 146 13.26 5.47 17.36
C HIS A 146 12.93 6.19 18.66
N THR A 147 12.24 5.51 19.58
CA THR A 147 11.92 6.04 20.91
C THR A 147 13.17 6.44 21.68
N GLN A 148 14.20 5.59 21.72
CA GLN A 148 15.47 5.90 22.37
C GLN A 148 16.16 7.14 21.78
N THR A 149 16.09 7.31 20.46
CA THR A 149 16.68 8.47 19.78
C THR A 149 15.90 9.74 20.07
N VAL A 150 14.56 9.67 20.08
CA VAL A 150 13.69 10.79 20.46
C VAL A 150 13.91 11.18 21.92
N GLU A 151 13.98 10.22 22.84
CA GLU A 151 14.26 10.46 24.26
C GLU A 151 15.63 11.11 24.45
N ARG A 152 16.66 10.63 23.74
CA ARG A 152 18.01 11.24 23.75
C ARG A 152 17.98 12.68 23.25
N LEU A 153 17.26 12.94 22.16
CA LEU A 153 17.09 14.29 21.60
C LEU A 153 16.36 15.22 22.59
N ALA A 154 15.29 14.75 23.20
CA ALA A 154 14.53 15.50 24.18
C ALA A 154 15.39 15.85 25.40
N ALA A 155 16.18 14.90 25.90
CA ALA A 155 17.08 15.13 27.03
C ALA A 155 18.17 16.17 26.73
N GLU A 156 18.76 16.15 25.54
CA GLU A 156 19.78 17.14 25.16
C GLU A 156 19.18 18.53 24.92
N PHE A 157 18.00 18.59 24.30
CA PHE A 157 17.27 19.85 24.16
C PHE A 157 16.95 20.47 25.53
N GLN A 158 16.52 19.64 26.48
CA GLN A 158 16.23 20.08 27.84
C GLN A 158 17.48 20.58 28.58
N ARG A 159 18.63 19.89 28.45
CA ARG A 159 19.91 20.39 28.99
C ARG A 159 20.32 21.74 28.38
N GLY A 160 20.12 21.91 27.08
CA GLY A 160 20.38 23.17 26.39
C GLY A 160 19.52 24.32 26.92
N LEU A 161 18.22 24.07 27.12
CA LEU A 161 17.30 25.02 27.72
C LEU A 161 17.67 25.38 29.17
N GLU A 162 18.03 24.39 29.99
CA GLU A 162 18.47 24.63 31.38
C GLU A 162 19.75 25.46 31.42
N ALA A 163 20.70 25.22 30.53
CA ALA A 163 21.92 26.02 30.42
C ALA A 163 21.64 27.49 30.03
N LEU A 164 20.66 27.71 29.16
CA LEU A 164 20.17 29.05 28.80
C LEU A 164 19.51 29.76 29.98
N VAL A 165 18.60 29.08 30.68
CA VAL A 165 17.88 29.62 31.85
C VAL A 165 18.84 29.96 32.99
N ASN A 166 19.83 29.10 33.27
CA ASN A 166 20.83 29.34 34.32
C ASN A 166 21.72 30.56 34.07
N LYS A 167 21.84 31.02 32.81
CA LYS A 167 22.56 32.24 32.46
C LYS A 167 21.68 33.49 32.52
N GLY A 168 20.39 33.37 32.88
CA GLY A 168 19.47 34.50 33.02
C GLY A 168 19.95 35.59 33.99
N SER A 169 20.69 35.21 35.04
CA SER A 169 21.34 36.15 35.95
C SER A 169 22.41 37.03 35.29
N ARG A 170 23.06 36.56 34.21
CA ARG A 170 24.06 37.31 33.42
C ARG A 170 23.44 38.27 32.41
N LEU A 171 22.12 38.19 32.20
CA LEU A 171 21.37 39.07 31.30
C LEU A 171 20.89 40.34 32.01
N VAL A 172 20.90 40.34 33.36
CA VAL A 172 20.47 41.48 34.17
C VAL A 172 21.39 42.68 33.91
N GLY A 173 20.79 43.82 33.53
CA GLY A 173 21.52 45.08 33.27
C GLY A 173 22.17 45.18 31.89
N LYS A 174 22.01 44.18 31.01
CA LYS A 174 22.50 44.23 29.62
C LYS A 174 21.48 44.87 28.68
N SER A 175 21.98 45.48 27.61
CA SER A 175 21.13 46.00 26.53
C SER A 175 20.48 44.86 25.73
N ALA A 176 19.39 45.17 25.03
CA ALA A 176 18.67 44.19 24.21
C ALA A 176 19.56 43.55 23.12
N GLN A 177 20.51 44.30 22.56
CA GLN A 177 21.48 43.77 21.59
C GLN A 177 22.43 42.76 22.22
N GLU A 178 23.00 43.08 23.38
CA GLU A 178 23.90 42.15 24.08
C GLU A 178 23.18 40.87 24.53
N ILE A 179 21.92 40.99 24.99
CA ILE A 179 21.10 39.84 25.35
C ILE A 179 20.87 38.95 24.13
N HIS A 180 20.51 39.56 22.98
CA HIS A 180 20.26 38.82 21.74
C HIS A 180 21.52 38.10 21.23
N GLU A 181 22.68 38.73 21.34
CA GLU A 181 23.97 38.16 20.92
C GLU A 181 24.38 36.97 21.80
N ILE A 182 24.22 37.10 23.13
CA ILE A 182 24.44 36.00 24.09
C ILE A 182 23.49 34.83 23.81
N MET A 183 22.19 35.11 23.60
CA MET A 183 21.21 34.07 23.33
C MET A 183 21.51 33.33 22.03
N ARG A 184 21.91 34.05 20.96
CA ARG A 184 22.30 33.46 19.67
C ARG A 184 23.53 32.56 19.79
N GLU A 185 24.54 32.99 20.53
CA GLU A 185 25.76 32.20 20.71
C GLU A 185 25.50 30.90 21.47
N GLU A 186 24.68 30.96 22.54
CA GLU A 186 24.34 29.80 23.36
C GLU A 186 23.40 28.81 22.64
N THR A 187 22.42 29.31 21.87
CA THR A 187 21.61 28.46 21.00
C THR A 187 22.47 27.80 19.92
N GLY A 188 23.45 28.52 19.35
CA GLY A 188 24.43 27.96 18.42
C GLY A 188 25.27 26.84 19.03
N ARG A 189 25.78 27.01 20.25
CA ARG A 189 26.52 25.96 20.98
C ARG A 189 25.66 24.73 21.27
N THR A 190 24.41 24.94 21.66
CA THR A 190 23.44 23.85 21.90
C THR A 190 23.19 23.07 20.61
N TYR A 191 23.02 23.77 19.49
CA TYR A 191 22.84 23.16 18.18
C TYR A 191 24.05 22.31 17.75
N GLU A 192 25.26 22.83 17.88
CA GLU A 192 26.48 22.08 17.53
C GLU A 192 26.71 20.88 18.46
N ALA A 193 26.35 20.97 19.74
CA ALA A 193 26.40 19.83 20.66
C ALA A 193 25.43 18.70 20.29
N ILE A 194 24.19 19.06 19.90
CA ILE A 194 23.19 18.10 19.39
C ILE A 194 23.72 17.45 18.10
N LYS A 195 24.20 18.26 17.17
CA LYS A 195 24.72 17.80 15.87
C LYS A 195 25.90 16.84 16.01
N ALA A 196 26.89 17.17 16.86
CA ALA A 196 28.06 16.32 17.07
C ALA A 196 27.71 14.93 17.62
N ARG A 197 26.66 14.82 18.45
CA ARG A 197 26.20 13.55 19.05
C ARG A 197 25.17 12.79 18.22
N MET A 198 24.63 13.40 17.18
CA MET A 198 23.75 12.73 16.21
C MET A 198 24.54 12.07 15.08
N ILE A 199 25.78 12.50 14.82
CA ILE A 199 26.66 11.97 13.77
C ILE A 199 27.62 10.89 14.31
N ALA A 200 27.82 10.83 15.63
CA ALA A 200 28.64 9.82 16.33
C ALA A 200 27.80 8.66 16.86
#